data_AF-A0A8S2VAE5-F1
#
_entry.id   AF-A0A8S2VAE5-F1
#
_cell.length_a   1.000
_cell.length_b   1.000
_cell.length_c   1.000
_cell.angle_alpha   90.00
_cell.angle_beta   90.00
_cell.angle_gamma   90.00
#
_symmetry.space_group_name_H-M   'P 1'
#
loop_
_entity.id
_entity.type
_entity.pdbx_description
1 polymer ?
#
loop_
_entity_poly.entity_id
_entity_poly.type
_entity_poly.pdbx_seq_one_letter_code
_entity_poly.pdbx_strand_id
1 'polypeptide(L)' 'MHTVFRVVDIKQVDSYNRLWEVQLTMTSDDDPQLAALSHRMKEEINGKGWHRMGKLMLQVGHFNQAEEL' A
#
# COMPACT_ATOMS: atom_id res chain seq x y z
N MET A 1 5.56 3.49 13.86
CA MET A 1 4.41 2.70 13.38
C MET A 1 3.52 3.63 12.57
N HIS A 2 3.17 3.26 11.34
CA HIS A 2 2.18 4.00 10.56
C HIS A 2 0.88 3.19 10.60
N THR A 3 -0.22 3.80 11.01
CA THR A 3 -1.54 3.15 10.98
C THR A 3 -2.08 3.21 9.56
N VAL A 4 -2.30 2.05 8.95
CA VAL A 4 -2.87 1.93 7.61
C VAL A 4 -4.36 1.66 7.70
N PHE A 5 -5.15 2.42 6.95
CA PHE A 5 -6.60 2.26 6.84
C PHE A 5 -6.96 1.83 5.43
N ARG A 6 -7.93 0.91 5.32
CA ARG A 6 -8.55 0.54 4.04
C ARG A 6 -9.86 1.29 3.89
N VAL A 7 -10.08 1.85 2.69
CA VAL A 7 -11.40 2.35 2.29
C VAL A 7 -12.32 1.17 1.99
N VAL A 8 -13.41 1.07 2.75
CA VAL A 8 -14.43 0.03 2.59
C VAL A 8 -15.54 0.51 1.67
N ASP A 9 -15.97 1.76 1.86
CA ASP A 9 -17.06 2.34 1.09
C ASP A 9 -16.87 3.86 0.94
N ILE A 10 -17.40 4.40 -0.14
CA ILE A 10 -17.47 5.83 -0.41
C ILE A 10 -18.89 6.10 -0.91
N LYS A 11 -19.69 6.80 -0.11
CA LYS A 11 -21.07 7.14 -0.45
C LYS A 11 -21.29 8.64 -0.37
N GLN A 12 -22.12 9.15 -1.28
CA GLN A 12 -22.54 10.54 -1.25
C GLN A 12 -23.60 10.71 -0.16
N VAL A 13 -23.55 11.82 0.59
CA VAL A 13 -24.56 12.09 1.60
C VAL A 13 -25.79 12.64 0.89
N ASP A 14 -26.89 11.87 0.87
CA ASP A 14 -28.11 12.16 0.09
C ASP A 14 -28.67 13.58 0.32
N SER A 15 -28.44 14.17 1.49
CA SER A 15 -28.92 15.51 1.85
C SER A 15 -28.03 16.65 1.34
N TYR A 16 -26.80 16.36 0.90
CA TYR A 16 -25.81 17.35 0.49
C TYR A 16 -24.96 16.82 -0.65
N ASN A 17 -25.29 17.22 -1.90
CA ASN A 17 -24.61 16.78 -3.12
C ASN A 17 -23.09 17.08 -3.19
N ARG A 18 -22.52 17.78 -2.20
CA ARG A 18 -21.09 18.11 -2.12
C ARG A 18 -20.36 17.38 -0.99
N LEU A 19 -21.07 16.61 -0.17
CA LEU A 19 -20.48 15.86 0.94
C LEU A 19 -20.43 14.36 0.62
N TRP A 20 -19.32 13.74 1.00
CA TRP A 20 -19.06 12.32 0.83
C TRP A 20 -18.68 11.71 2.18
N GLU A 21 -19.29 10.59 2.51
CA GLU A 21 -18.89 9.75 3.65
C GLU A 21 -17.96 8.67 3.14
N VAL A 22 -16.77 8.58 3.75
CA VAL A 22 -15.78 7.54 3.46
C VAL A 22 -15.65 6.64 4.67
N GLN A 23 -15.98 5.36 4.50
CA GLN A 23 -15.85 4.37 5.56
C GLN A 23 -14.45 3.77 5.52
N LEU A 24 -13.73 3.92 6.63
CA LEU A 24 -12.37 3.41 6.80
C LEU A 24 -12.37 2.29 7.84
N THR A 25 -11.68 1.20 7.53
CA THR A 25 -11.35 0.17 8.53
C THR A 25 -9.85 0.16 8.79
N MET A 26 -9.48 0.02 10.06
CA MET A 26 -8.08 -0.16 10.43
C MET A 26 -7.62 -1.53 9.92
N THR A 27 -6.45 -1.57 9.29
CA THR A 27 -5.80 -2.82 8.92
C THR A 27 -4.94 -3.33 10.08
N SER A 28 -4.68 -4.62 10.12
CA SER A 28 -3.72 -5.25 11.03
C SER A 28 -2.59 -5.90 10.24
N ASP A 29 -1.52 -6.30 10.93
CA ASP A 29 -0.41 -7.03 10.31
C ASP A 29 -0.86 -8.36 9.67
N ASP A 30 -1.96 -8.94 10.19
CA ASP A 30 -2.59 -10.17 9.69
C ASP A 30 -3.66 -9.93 8.62
N ASP A 31 -3.78 -8.70 8.11
CA ASP A 31 -4.76 -8.40 7.07
C ASP A 31 -4.51 -9.24 5.79
N PRO A 32 -5.46 -10.08 5.36
CA PRO A 32 -5.23 -11.02 4.26
C PRO A 32 -4.91 -10.35 2.93
N GLN A 33 -5.45 -9.15 2.67
CA GLN A 33 -5.18 -8.45 1.42
C GLN A 33 -3.80 -7.80 1.45
N LEU A 34 -3.37 -7.25 2.59
CA LEU A 34 -1.99 -6.75 2.75
C LEU A 34 -0.99 -7.90 2.65
N ALA A 35 -1.30 -9.06 3.22
CA ALA A 35 -0.49 -10.26 3.09
C ALA A 35 -0.38 -10.71 1.62
N ALA A 36 -1.50 -10.77 0.90
CA ALA A 36 -1.53 -11.14 -0.52
C ALA A 36 -0.75 -10.14 -1.40
N LEU A 37 -0.92 -8.84 -1.17
CA LEU A 37 -0.18 -7.79 -1.88
C LEU A 37 1.33 -7.93 -1.62
N SER A 38 1.72 -8.13 -0.35
CA SER A 38 3.11 -8.31 0.02
C SER A 38 3.73 -9.56 -0.63
N HIS A 39 2.96 -10.64 -0.72
CA HIS A 39 3.39 -11.86 -1.42
C HIS A 39 3.60 -11.59 -2.91
N ARG A 40 2.65 -10.90 -3.56
CA ARG A 40 2.75 -10.57 -4.97
C ARG A 40 3.95 -9.68 -5.29
N MET A 41 4.18 -8.64 -4.48
CA MET A 41 5.37 -7.78 -4.60
C MET A 41 6.66 -8.59 -4.43
N LYS A 42 6.67 -9.55 -3.49
CA LYS A 42 7.80 -10.46 -3.29
C LYS A 42 8.09 -11.32 -4.52
N GLU A 43 7.08 -11.81 -5.23
CA GLU A 43 7.26 -12.58 -6.46
C GLU A 43 7.79 -11.73 -7.62
N GLU A 44 7.25 -10.52 -7.80
CA GLU A 44 7.64 -9.60 -8.88
C GLU A 44 9.07 -9.09 -8.69
N ILE A 45 9.42 -8.77 -7.44
CA ILE A 45 10.72 -8.22 -7.09
C ILE A 45 11.68 -9.40 -6.84
N ASN A 46 12.13 -9.99 -7.95
CA ASN A 46 13.11 -11.07 -7.99
C ASN A 46 14.53 -10.56 -7.66
N GLY A 47 15.29 -11.33 -6.90
CA GLY A 47 16.66 -11.00 -6.49
C GLY A 47 17.00 -11.53 -5.09
N LYS A 48 18.22 -11.25 -4.62
CA LYS A 48 18.68 -11.60 -3.27
C LYS A 48 19.22 -10.36 -2.56
N GLY A 49 18.99 -10.26 -1.25
CA GLY A 49 19.51 -9.18 -0.40
C GLY A 49 19.12 -7.78 -0.89
N TRP A 50 20.08 -6.85 -0.84
CA TRP A 50 19.91 -5.44 -1.19
C TRP A 50 19.43 -5.19 -2.62
N HIS A 51 19.81 -6.05 -3.58
CA HIS A 51 19.32 -5.95 -4.96
C HIS A 51 17.80 -6.00 -5.06
N ARG A 52 17.17 -6.80 -4.20
CA ARG A 52 15.71 -6.86 -4.10
C ARG A 52 15.14 -5.53 -3.60
N MET A 53 15.81 -4.92 -2.64
CA MET A 53 15.37 -3.65 -2.05
C MET A 53 15.53 -2.49 -3.03
N GLY A 54 16.65 -2.42 -3.77
CA GLY A 54 16.85 -1.43 -4.82
C GLY A 54 15.76 -1.54 -5.90
N LYS A 55 15.42 -2.75 -6.36
CA LYS A 55 14.31 -2.96 -7.29
C LYS A 55 12.95 -2.52 -6.75
N LEU A 56 12.67 -2.81 -5.47
CA LEU A 56 11.46 -2.33 -4.82
C LEU A 56 11.39 -0.80 -4.87
N MET A 57 12.47 -0.12 -4.45
CA MET A 57 12.56 1.34 -4.42
C MET A 57 12.33 1.95 -5.81
N LEU A 58 12.90 1.36 -6.87
CA LEU A 58 12.64 1.78 -8.25
C LEU A 58 11.16 1.65 -8.63
N GLN A 59 10.52 0.53 -8.27
CA GLN A 59 9.11 0.26 -8.63
C GLN A 59 8.13 1.21 -7.91
N VAL A 60 8.45 1.64 -6.68
CA VAL A 60 7.64 2.60 -5.92
C VAL A 60 8.03 4.07 -6.16
N GLY A 61 8.99 4.34 -7.06
CA GLY A 61 9.40 5.70 -7.44
C GLY A 61 10.41 6.37 -6.51
N HIS A 62 11.03 5.62 -5.60
CA HIS A 62 12.04 6.09 -4.65
C HIS A 62 13.46 6.02 -5.25
N PHE A 63 13.69 6.74 -6.34
CA PHE A 63 14.92 6.62 -7.13
C PHE A 63 16.21 6.97 -6.36
N ASN A 64 16.22 8.06 -5.59
CA ASN A 64 17.40 8.46 -4.83
C ASN A 64 17.80 7.39 -3.80
N GLN A 65 16.80 6.79 -3.14
CA GLN A 65 17.05 5.72 -2.17
C GLN A 65 17.48 4.42 -2.86
N ALA A 66 17.06 4.19 -4.11
CA ALA A 66 17.53 3.06 -4.89
C ALA A 66 19.00 3.19 -5.31
N GLU A 67 19.48 4.43 -5.53
CA GLU A 67 20.88 4.72 -5.89
C GLU A 67 21.84 4.56 -4.71
N GLU A 68 21.36 4.81 -3.48
CA GLU A 68 22.15 4.67 -2.24
C GLU A 68 22.29 3.23 -1.72
N LEU A 69 21.58 2.26 -2.31
CA LEU A 69 21.50 0.85 -1.90
C LEU A 69 22.45 -0.07 -2.67
#